data_AF-A0AAV2S8P5-F1
#
_entry.id   AF-A0AAV2S8P5-F1
#
_cell.length_a   1.000
_cell.length_b   1.000
_cell.length_c   1.000
_cell.angle_alpha   90.00
_cell.angle_beta   90.00
_cell.angle_gamma   90.00
#
_symmetry.space_group_name_H-M   'P 1'
#
loop_
_entity.id
_entity.type
_entity.pdbx_description
1 polymer ?
#
loop_
_entity_poly.entity_id
_entity_poly.type
_entity_poly.pdbx_seq_one_letter_code
_entity_poly.pdbx_strand_id
1 'polypeptide(L)'
;PTKDCLVYSFGVGNDITFEESLTGLKHCEMHMFDPAANDTDMQTLSPGQHYHVLGLGLENADVAQRDFQIQVAGGLTVPESIKSRTLERILSDLGHTGRPIHYLKIDVEGHEWRELPVSKKGRILLKEFISRHLRRGRVRPFESRVNQVYSDILRSLEALGFRRVSYRHNYNALSYIKLPYEDQGRPTCGEVLYINQRYQVSL
;
A
#
# COMPACT_ATOMS: atom_id res chain seq x y z
N PRO A 1 15.82 -22.81 9.89
CA PRO A 1 15.57 -21.51 10.55
C PRO A 1 14.26 -20.91 10.04
N THR A 2 13.28 -20.73 10.92
CA THR A 2 12.07 -19.95 10.59
C THR A 2 12.51 -18.52 10.25
N LYS A 3 11.97 -17.96 9.18
CA LYS A 3 12.22 -16.54 8.87
C LYS A 3 11.41 -15.71 9.84
N ASP A 4 12.08 -15.12 10.83
CA ASP A 4 11.42 -14.41 11.92
C ASP A 4 10.85 -13.05 11.46
N CYS A 5 11.33 -12.55 10.33
CA CYS A 5 10.90 -11.28 9.75
C CYS A 5 9.96 -11.50 8.55
N LEU A 6 8.85 -10.76 8.51
CA LEU A 6 7.86 -10.78 7.43
C LEU A 6 7.71 -9.39 6.82
N VAL A 7 7.86 -9.29 5.49
CA VAL A 7 7.76 -8.05 4.72
C VAL A 7 6.64 -8.20 3.69
N TYR A 8 5.64 -7.33 3.72
CA TYR A 8 4.57 -7.27 2.72
C TYR A 8 4.67 -5.94 1.96
N SER A 9 4.59 -6.00 0.63
CA SER A 9 4.55 -4.83 -0.23
C SER A 9 3.43 -4.96 -1.26
N PHE A 10 2.49 -4.01 -1.26
CA PHE A 10 1.35 -3.97 -2.16
C PHE A 10 1.47 -2.79 -3.14
N GLY A 11 1.21 -3.04 -4.43
CA GLY A 11 1.33 -2.05 -5.50
C GLY A 11 2.78 -1.79 -5.88
N VAL A 12 3.51 -2.85 -6.21
CA VAL A 12 4.94 -2.77 -6.55
C VAL A 12 5.16 -1.97 -7.84
N GLY A 13 4.29 -2.16 -8.84
CA GLY A 13 4.38 -1.48 -10.12
C GLY A 13 5.77 -1.59 -10.76
N ASN A 14 6.27 -0.46 -11.25
CA ASN A 14 7.58 -0.37 -11.93
C ASN A 14 8.67 0.25 -11.03
N ASP A 15 8.36 0.60 -9.78
CA ASP A 15 9.32 1.18 -8.84
C ASP A 15 9.52 0.24 -7.65
N ILE A 16 10.61 -0.53 -7.73
CA ILE A 16 10.98 -1.55 -6.75
C ILE A 16 12.00 -1.06 -5.72
N THR A 17 12.27 0.25 -5.64
CA THR A 17 13.35 0.80 -4.80
C THR A 17 13.16 0.48 -3.31
N PHE A 18 11.92 0.41 -2.83
CA PHE A 18 11.62 -0.01 -1.46
C PHE A 18 12.01 -1.47 -1.23
N GLU A 19 11.59 -2.35 -2.13
CA GLU A 19 11.83 -3.79 -2.09
C GLU A 19 13.32 -4.08 -2.17
N GLU A 20 14.04 -3.40 -3.07
CA GLU A 20 15.49 -3.45 -3.20
C GLU A 20 16.21 -3.01 -1.93
N SER A 21 15.73 -1.94 -1.27
CA SER A 21 16.34 -1.45 -0.01
C SER A 21 16.29 -2.48 1.13
N LEU A 22 15.38 -3.46 1.04
CA LEU A 22 15.20 -4.52 2.03
C LEU A 22 15.85 -5.85 1.62
N THR A 23 16.40 -5.98 0.40
CA THR A 23 17.08 -7.20 -0.08
C THR A 23 18.26 -7.63 0.80
N GLY A 24 18.92 -6.68 1.47
CA GLY A 24 19.98 -6.95 2.43
C GLY A 24 19.52 -7.73 3.67
N LEU A 25 18.21 -7.76 3.97
CA LEU A 25 17.63 -8.47 5.11
C LEU A 25 17.39 -9.96 4.77
N LYS A 26 18.47 -10.72 4.61
CA LYS A 26 18.45 -12.13 4.19
C LYS A 26 17.64 -13.07 5.09
N HIS A 27 17.31 -12.66 6.32
CA HIS A 27 16.49 -13.40 7.27
C HIS A 27 14.98 -13.13 7.13
N CYS A 28 14.59 -12.13 6.32
CA CYS A 28 13.20 -11.81 6.05
C CYS A 28 12.61 -12.69 4.93
N GLU A 29 11.31 -12.93 5.05
CA GLU A 29 10.44 -13.44 4.01
C GLU A 29 9.65 -12.27 3.44
N MET A 30 9.76 -12.03 2.13
CA MET A 30 9.20 -10.87 1.46
C MET A 30 8.13 -11.29 0.45
N HIS A 31 6.95 -10.72 0.57
CA HIS A 31 5.82 -10.93 -0.33
C HIS A 31 5.45 -9.62 -1.02
N MET A 32 5.50 -9.65 -2.33
CA MET A 32 5.20 -8.56 -3.25
C MET A 32 3.89 -8.87 -3.97
N PHE A 33 2.98 -7.91 -4.01
CA PHE A 33 1.64 -8.07 -4.55
C PHE A 33 1.34 -6.95 -5.55
N ASP A 34 1.04 -7.31 -6.78
CA ASP A 34 0.45 -6.38 -7.76
C ASP A 34 -0.49 -7.13 -8.72
N PRO A 35 -1.74 -6.69 -8.89
CA PRO A 35 -2.65 -7.29 -9.87
C PRO A 35 -2.25 -7.01 -11.32
N ALA A 36 -1.41 -5.99 -11.57
CA ALA A 36 -0.84 -5.72 -12.89
C ALA A 36 0.54 -6.41 -12.97
N ALA A 37 0.64 -7.43 -13.82
CA ALA A 37 1.91 -8.12 -14.04
C ALA A 37 2.83 -7.24 -14.91
N ASN A 38 4.05 -7.03 -14.44
CA ASN A 38 5.18 -6.66 -15.30
C ASN A 38 6.07 -7.89 -15.49
N ASP A 39 6.01 -8.55 -16.65
CA ASP A 39 6.76 -9.79 -16.94
C ASP A 39 8.30 -9.62 -16.93
N THR A 40 8.81 -8.38 -16.87
CA THR A 40 10.23 -8.09 -17.08
C THR A 40 11.09 -8.08 -15.81
N ASP A 41 10.56 -7.72 -14.64
CA ASP A 41 11.36 -7.59 -13.40
C ASP A 41 11.22 -8.78 -12.42
N MET A 42 10.29 -9.72 -12.68
CA MET A 42 10.08 -10.91 -11.84
C MET A 42 11.00 -12.08 -12.15
N GLN A 43 11.84 -11.95 -13.18
CA GLN A 43 12.65 -13.08 -13.68
C GLN A 43 13.85 -13.41 -12.77
N THR A 44 14.13 -12.60 -11.74
CA THR A 44 15.24 -12.84 -10.80
C THR A 44 14.86 -12.56 -9.34
N LEU A 45 13.87 -13.27 -8.80
CA LEU A 45 13.58 -13.23 -7.36
C LEU A 45 14.74 -13.82 -6.55
N SER A 46 15.24 -13.06 -5.58
CA SER A 46 16.24 -13.55 -4.63
C SER A 46 15.62 -14.56 -3.65
N PRO A 47 16.42 -15.46 -3.04
CA PRO A 47 15.91 -16.42 -2.06
C PRO A 47 15.12 -15.73 -0.93
N GLY A 48 13.82 -16.05 -0.83
CA GLY A 48 12.93 -15.43 0.15
C GLY A 48 12.02 -14.32 -0.34
N GLN A 49 12.12 -13.96 -1.61
CA GLN A 49 11.20 -13.06 -2.27
C GLN A 49 10.13 -13.87 -3.01
N HIS A 50 8.89 -13.45 -2.85
CA HIS A 50 7.72 -14.08 -3.44
C HIS A 50 6.87 -13.01 -4.11
N TYR A 51 6.48 -13.24 -5.36
CA TYR A 51 5.61 -12.34 -6.08
C TYR A 51 4.22 -12.97 -6.29
N HIS A 52 3.17 -12.16 -6.15
CA HIS A 52 1.78 -12.58 -6.23
C HIS A 52 1.00 -11.64 -7.16
N VAL A 53 0.37 -12.20 -8.21
CA VAL A 53 -0.57 -11.48 -9.06
C VAL A 53 -1.93 -11.38 -8.34
N LEU A 54 -1.99 -10.47 -7.38
CA LEU A 54 -3.13 -10.33 -6.46
C LEU A 54 -3.23 -8.89 -5.96
N GLY A 55 -4.46 -8.36 -5.92
CA GLY A 55 -4.77 -7.04 -5.37
C GLY A 55 -5.17 -7.11 -3.89
N LEU A 56 -4.82 -6.06 -3.15
CA LEU A 56 -5.36 -5.82 -1.81
C LEU A 56 -6.74 -5.18 -1.93
N GLY A 57 -7.72 -5.65 -1.17
CA GLY A 57 -9.05 -5.07 -1.15
C GLY A 57 -9.87 -5.41 0.07
N LEU A 58 -10.97 -4.66 0.26
CA LEU A 58 -11.78 -4.67 1.48
C LEU A 58 -12.62 -5.92 1.66
N GLU A 59 -12.83 -6.64 0.57
CA GLU A 59 -13.62 -7.86 0.52
C GLU A 59 -12.88 -8.87 -0.34
N ASN A 60 -13.15 -10.16 -0.09
CA ASN A 60 -12.61 -11.22 -0.92
C ASN A 60 -13.48 -11.33 -2.18
N ALA A 61 -12.96 -10.84 -3.30
CA ALA A 61 -13.69 -10.79 -4.56
C ALA A 61 -12.77 -11.06 -5.74
N ASP A 62 -13.35 -11.64 -6.79
CA ASP A 62 -12.72 -11.70 -8.11
C ASP A 62 -13.44 -10.64 -8.95
N VAL A 63 -12.71 -9.60 -9.33
CA VAL A 63 -13.27 -8.40 -9.98
C VAL A 63 -12.84 -8.41 -11.44
N ALA A 64 -13.79 -8.26 -12.36
CA ALA A 64 -13.45 -8.16 -13.78
C ALA A 64 -12.55 -6.94 -14.01
N GLN A 65 -11.55 -7.06 -14.89
CA GLN A 65 -10.59 -5.99 -15.20
C GLN A 65 -11.29 -4.65 -15.52
N ARG A 66 -12.38 -4.70 -16.30
CA ARG A 66 -13.17 -3.54 -16.70
C ARG A 66 -13.78 -2.74 -15.52
N ASP A 67 -14.02 -3.43 -14.41
CA ASP A 67 -14.67 -2.87 -13.22
C ASP A 67 -13.61 -2.33 -12.24
N PHE A 68 -12.33 -2.66 -12.46
CA PHE A 68 -11.19 -2.14 -11.73
C PHE A 68 -10.61 -0.93 -12.47
N GLN A 69 -10.59 0.25 -11.85
CA GLN A 69 -9.97 1.44 -12.45
C GLN A 69 -8.43 1.41 -12.33
N ILE A 70 -7.79 0.42 -12.95
CA ILE A 70 -6.34 0.39 -13.09
C ILE A 70 -5.97 1.33 -14.23
N GLN A 71 -5.23 2.40 -13.93
CA GLN A 71 -4.42 3.04 -14.95
C GLN A 71 -3.27 2.07 -15.24
N VAL A 72 -3.43 1.28 -16.30
CA VAL A 72 -2.37 0.43 -16.81
C VAL A 72 -1.31 1.36 -17.38
N ALA A 73 -0.24 1.61 -16.62
CA ALA A 73 0.94 2.29 -17.15
C ALA A 73 1.51 1.43 -18.28
N GLY A 74 1.91 2.06 -19.39
CA GLY A 74 2.26 1.38 -20.63
C GLY A 74 3.28 0.25 -20.40
N GLY A 75 2.91 -0.97 -20.76
CA GLY A 75 3.74 -2.18 -20.62
C GLY A 75 3.19 -3.24 -19.65
N LEU A 76 2.22 -2.90 -18.80
CA LEU A 76 1.65 -3.83 -17.82
C LEU A 76 0.52 -4.69 -18.42
N THR A 77 0.50 -5.98 -18.10
CA THR A 77 -0.60 -6.89 -18.46
C THR A 77 -1.46 -7.15 -17.23
N VAL A 78 -2.77 -6.95 -17.34
CA VAL A 78 -3.73 -7.23 -16.28
C VAL A 78 -4.58 -8.44 -16.69
N PRO A 79 -4.76 -9.45 -15.83
CA PRO A 79 -5.65 -10.57 -16.13
C PRO A 79 -7.11 -10.12 -16.34
N GLU A 80 -7.89 -10.89 -17.09
CA GLU A 80 -9.33 -10.61 -17.32
C GLU A 80 -10.14 -10.52 -16.02
N SER A 81 -9.72 -11.27 -15.01
CA SER A 81 -10.28 -11.24 -13.66
C SER A 81 -9.16 -11.05 -12.63
N ILE A 82 -9.31 -10.01 -11.81
CA ILE A 82 -8.36 -9.62 -10.78
C ILE A 82 -8.82 -10.22 -9.46
N LYS A 83 -7.99 -11.07 -8.88
CA LYS A 83 -8.20 -11.55 -7.52
C LYS A 83 -7.88 -10.43 -6.55
N SER A 84 -8.89 -9.97 -5.81
CA SER A 84 -8.76 -9.02 -4.72
C SER A 84 -9.05 -9.74 -3.41
N ARG A 85 -8.17 -9.61 -2.42
CA ARG A 85 -8.31 -10.27 -1.12
C ARG A 85 -8.03 -9.30 0.01
N THR A 86 -8.69 -9.53 1.14
CA THR A 86 -8.39 -8.81 2.39
C THR A 86 -7.02 -9.21 2.91
N LEU A 87 -6.35 -8.29 3.64
CA LEU A 87 -5.08 -8.61 4.28
C LEU A 87 -5.17 -9.84 5.19
N GLU A 88 -6.28 -10.00 5.93
CA GLU A 88 -6.54 -11.18 6.75
C GLU A 88 -6.56 -12.47 5.92
N ARG A 89 -7.25 -12.45 4.77
CA ARG A 89 -7.33 -13.60 3.88
C ARG A 89 -5.96 -13.95 3.29
N ILE A 90 -5.19 -12.94 2.87
CA ILE A 90 -3.83 -13.11 2.35
C ILE A 90 -2.91 -13.72 3.41
N LEU A 91 -2.97 -13.23 4.65
CA LEU A 91 -2.22 -13.82 5.76
C LEU A 91 -2.63 -15.28 5.98
N SER A 92 -3.92 -15.60 5.94
CA SER A 92 -4.40 -16.98 6.09
C SER A 92 -3.94 -17.90 4.96
N ASP A 93 -4.10 -17.47 3.70
CA ASP A 93 -3.77 -18.27 2.52
C ASP A 93 -2.26 -18.56 2.43
N LEU A 94 -1.42 -17.67 2.96
CA LEU A 94 0.03 -17.84 3.03
C LEU A 94 0.52 -18.49 4.32
N GLY A 95 -0.38 -18.89 5.24
CA GLY A 95 0.00 -19.50 6.52
C GLY A 95 0.65 -18.54 7.53
N HIS A 96 0.40 -17.23 7.37
CA HIS A 96 0.93 -16.14 8.17
C HIS A 96 -0.03 -15.60 9.23
N THR A 97 -1.18 -16.25 9.42
CA THR A 97 -2.13 -15.90 10.48
C THR A 97 -1.43 -15.81 11.83
N GLY A 98 -1.54 -14.64 12.49
CA GLY A 98 -0.91 -14.38 13.79
C GLY A 98 0.58 -14.05 13.74
N ARG A 99 1.26 -14.15 12.59
CA ARG A 99 2.65 -13.68 12.44
C ARG A 99 2.71 -12.15 12.42
N PRO A 100 3.69 -11.53 13.10
CA PRO A 100 3.89 -10.09 13.02
C PRO A 100 4.46 -9.67 11.66
N ILE A 101 3.78 -8.74 10.99
CA ILE A 101 4.33 -8.06 9.81
C ILE A 101 5.34 -7.02 10.30
N HIS A 102 6.60 -7.14 9.89
CA HIS A 102 7.68 -6.26 10.33
C HIS A 102 7.76 -5.00 9.48
N TYR A 103 7.56 -5.15 8.18
CA TYR A 103 7.49 -4.06 7.21
C TYR A 103 6.27 -4.26 6.33
N LEU A 104 5.44 -3.22 6.25
CA LEU A 104 4.25 -3.20 5.40
C LEU A 104 4.31 -1.97 4.52
N LYS A 105 4.43 -2.13 3.20
CA LYS A 105 4.23 -1.07 2.21
C LYS A 105 2.83 -1.23 1.60
N ILE A 106 2.05 -0.16 1.58
CA ILE A 106 0.78 -0.09 0.83
C ILE A 106 0.86 1.11 -0.13
N ASP A 107 0.97 0.78 -1.42
CA ASP A 107 0.96 1.71 -2.55
C ASP A 107 -0.13 1.27 -3.56
N VAL A 108 -1.36 1.05 -3.05
CA VAL A 108 -2.49 0.60 -3.85
C VAL A 108 -3.43 1.75 -4.15
N GLU A 109 -3.33 2.26 -5.35
CA GLU A 109 -4.00 3.49 -5.75
C GLU A 109 -5.52 3.54 -5.44
N GLY A 110 -5.91 4.41 -4.50
CA GLY A 110 -7.30 4.78 -4.21
C GLY A 110 -8.02 3.97 -3.13
N HIS A 111 -7.34 3.00 -2.49
CA HIS A 111 -7.92 2.16 -1.42
C HIS A 111 -7.01 2.01 -0.18
N GLU A 112 -5.87 2.70 -0.13
CA GLU A 112 -4.75 2.47 0.79
C GLU A 112 -5.16 2.49 2.28
N TRP A 113 -6.11 3.36 2.61
CA TRP A 113 -6.48 3.65 4.00
C TRP A 113 -7.43 2.63 4.61
N ARG A 114 -8.33 2.10 3.81
CA ARG A 114 -9.40 1.24 4.31
C ARG A 114 -8.89 -0.16 4.68
N GLU A 115 -7.69 -0.52 4.23
CA GLU A 115 -7.04 -1.82 4.44
C GLU A 115 -6.19 -1.91 5.72
N LEU A 116 -6.07 -0.80 6.47
CA LEU A 116 -5.13 -0.68 7.58
C LEU A 116 -5.48 -1.38 8.92
N PRO A 117 -6.72 -1.80 9.24
CA PRO A 117 -6.99 -2.28 10.61
C PRO A 117 -6.65 -3.76 10.82
N VAL A 118 -5.41 -4.19 10.56
CA VAL A 118 -5.00 -5.59 10.87
C VAL A 118 -3.62 -5.74 11.52
N SER A 119 -2.64 -4.86 11.25
CA SER A 119 -1.31 -5.04 11.84
C SER A 119 -1.15 -4.34 13.20
N LYS A 120 -0.89 -5.12 14.26
CA LYS A 120 -0.66 -4.62 15.63
C LYS A 120 0.82 -4.44 15.98
N LYS A 121 1.76 -4.76 15.08
CA LYS A 121 3.23 -4.75 15.31
C LYS A 121 3.97 -4.33 14.03
N GLY A 122 5.19 -3.79 14.16
CA GLY A 122 6.08 -3.49 13.02
C GLY A 122 6.16 -2.03 12.56
N ARG A 123 6.63 -1.83 11.32
CA ARG A 123 6.74 -0.55 10.61
C ARG A 123 5.82 -0.57 9.40
N ILE A 124 5.12 0.54 9.16
CA ILE A 124 4.16 0.66 8.06
C ILE A 124 4.55 1.89 7.24
N LEU A 125 4.85 1.69 5.96
CA LEU A 125 5.02 2.74 4.96
C LEU A 125 3.76 2.80 4.11
N LEU A 126 3.15 3.98 4.01
CA LEU A 126 1.94 4.20 3.23
C LEU A 126 2.19 5.30 2.23
N LYS A 127 1.73 5.12 1.00
CA LYS A 127 1.62 6.24 0.06
C LYS A 127 0.17 6.73 0.07
N GLU A 128 -0.02 8.00 0.40
CA GLU A 128 -1.31 8.66 0.34
C GLU A 128 -1.52 9.23 -1.08
N PHE A 129 -2.61 8.85 -1.75
CA PHE A 129 -3.07 9.52 -2.97
C PHE A 129 -4.42 10.23 -2.75
N ILE A 130 -4.37 11.53 -2.45
CA ILE A 130 -5.52 12.42 -2.23
C ILE A 130 -6.21 12.81 -3.56
N SER A 131 -5.50 12.81 -4.70
CA SER A 131 -5.99 13.42 -5.98
C SER A 131 -7.18 12.69 -6.62
N ARG A 132 -7.23 11.35 -6.57
CA ARG A 132 -8.32 10.56 -7.19
C ARG A 132 -9.68 10.88 -6.56
N HIS A 133 -9.70 11.23 -5.28
CA HIS A 133 -10.90 11.65 -4.56
C HIS A 133 -11.43 13.02 -5.02
N LEU A 134 -10.60 13.83 -5.67
CA LEU A 134 -10.93 15.16 -6.17
C LEU A 134 -11.16 15.18 -7.69
N ARG A 135 -10.95 14.06 -8.40
CA ARG A 135 -11.07 13.94 -9.85
C ARG A 135 -12.54 13.84 -10.31
N ARG A 136 -13.26 14.95 -10.30
CA ARG A 136 -14.46 15.18 -11.14
C ARG A 136 -14.92 16.64 -11.23
N GLY A 137 -14.04 17.63 -11.04
CA GLY A 137 -14.36 19.07 -11.23
C GLY A 137 -15.43 19.63 -10.28
N ARG A 138 -16.05 18.78 -9.46
CA ARG A 138 -16.79 19.13 -8.28
C ARG A 138 -15.81 18.95 -7.16
N VAL A 139 -15.43 20.03 -6.48
CA VAL A 139 -15.06 19.95 -5.08
C VAL A 139 -16.27 19.31 -4.41
N ARG A 140 -16.32 17.97 -4.33
CA ARG A 140 -17.11 17.38 -3.27
C ARG A 140 -16.43 17.93 -2.03
N PRO A 141 -17.16 18.65 -1.15
CA PRO A 141 -16.60 19.02 0.15
C PRO A 141 -15.91 17.76 0.65
N PHE A 142 -14.63 17.85 0.99
CA PHE A 142 -13.86 16.77 1.58
C PHE A 142 -14.78 16.03 2.56
N GLU A 143 -15.42 14.93 2.10
CA GLU A 143 -16.74 14.56 2.64
C GLU A 143 -16.49 14.25 4.12
N SER A 144 -17.26 14.85 5.02
CA SER A 144 -17.07 14.71 6.49
C SER A 144 -16.94 13.24 6.92
N ARG A 145 -17.55 12.33 6.15
CA ARG A 145 -17.47 10.88 6.31
C ARG A 145 -16.12 10.28 5.91
N VAL A 146 -15.48 10.76 4.84
CA VAL A 146 -14.11 10.39 4.46
C VAL A 146 -13.13 10.91 5.51
N ASN A 147 -13.31 12.16 5.95
CA ASN A 147 -12.56 12.74 7.07
C ASN A 147 -12.61 11.89 8.34
N GLN A 148 -13.81 11.40 8.69
CA GLN A 148 -14.02 10.54 9.84
C GLN A 148 -13.28 9.22 9.69
N VAL A 149 -13.45 8.52 8.56
CA VAL A 149 -12.77 7.24 8.31
C VAL A 149 -11.24 7.39 8.41
N TYR A 150 -10.66 8.41 7.77
CA TYR A 150 -9.24 8.68 7.85
C TYR A 150 -8.80 9.00 9.28
N SER A 151 -9.54 9.88 9.97
CA SER A 151 -9.25 10.23 11.37
C SER A 151 -9.34 9.02 12.28
N ASP A 152 -10.30 8.12 12.06
CA ASP A 152 -10.51 6.92 12.86
C ASP A 152 -9.43 5.88 12.63
N ILE A 153 -8.94 5.75 11.38
CA ILE A 153 -7.78 4.92 11.06
C ILE A 153 -6.52 5.48 11.73
N LEU A 154 -6.27 6.78 11.61
CA LEU A 154 -5.12 7.43 12.26
C LEU A 154 -5.15 7.25 13.78
N ARG A 155 -6.31 7.47 14.41
CA ARG A 155 -6.52 7.21 15.84
C ARG A 155 -6.31 5.74 16.19
N SER A 156 -6.77 4.82 15.34
CA SER A 156 -6.58 3.38 15.55
C SER A 156 -5.10 2.99 15.49
N LEU A 157 -4.36 3.51 14.52
CA LEU A 157 -2.90 3.33 14.43
C LEU A 157 -2.20 3.90 15.67
N GLU A 158 -2.58 5.10 16.11
CA GLU A 158 -2.02 5.71 17.32
C GLU A 158 -2.31 4.91 18.59
N ALA A 159 -3.53 4.39 18.73
CA ALA A 159 -3.95 3.52 19.83
C ALA A 159 -3.17 2.19 19.85
N LEU A 160 -2.80 1.69 18.67
CA LEU A 160 -1.94 0.51 18.49
C LEU A 160 -0.44 0.80 18.72
N GLY A 161 -0.07 2.06 18.99
CA GLY A 161 1.30 2.47 19.29
C GLY A 161 2.10 2.95 18.09
N PHE A 162 1.48 3.08 16.92
CA PHE A 162 2.12 3.70 15.76
C PHE A 162 2.21 5.21 15.92
N ARG A 163 3.30 5.79 15.42
CA ARG A 163 3.47 7.23 15.27
C ARG A 163 3.98 7.53 13.88
N ARG A 164 3.46 8.60 13.29
CA ARG A 164 4.01 9.17 12.06
C ARG A 164 5.38 9.76 12.37
N VAL A 165 6.40 9.32 11.66
CA VAL A 165 7.79 9.78 11.86
C VAL A 165 8.36 10.52 10.65
N SER A 166 7.77 10.33 9.47
CA SER A 166 8.18 11.03 8.25
C SER A 166 6.97 11.23 7.34
N TYR A 167 7.00 12.33 6.61
CA TYR A 167 6.11 12.62 5.49
C TYR A 167 6.92 13.24 4.36
N ARG A 168 6.73 12.76 3.14
CA ARG A 168 7.33 13.31 1.92
C ARG A 168 6.24 13.55 0.90
N HIS A 169 6.26 14.70 0.25
CA HIS A 169 5.34 14.96 -0.84
C HIS A 169 5.81 14.22 -2.10
N ASN A 170 4.88 13.67 -2.86
CA ASN A 170 5.16 13.12 -4.17
C ASN A 170 4.94 14.21 -5.22
N TYR A 171 6.04 14.77 -5.73
CA TYR A 171 6.05 15.92 -6.63
C TYR A 171 5.82 15.54 -8.11
N ASN A 172 4.96 14.57 -8.41
CA ASN A 172 4.64 14.23 -9.81
C ASN A 172 3.48 15.09 -10.36
N ALA A 173 3.43 15.31 -11.68
CA ALA A 173 2.44 16.18 -12.31
C ALA A 173 0.98 15.74 -12.13
N LEU A 174 0.74 14.44 -11.87
CA LEU A 174 -0.58 13.87 -11.57
C LEU A 174 -0.98 14.06 -10.10
N SER A 175 -0.04 14.49 -9.26
CA SER A 175 -0.18 14.71 -7.83
C SER A 175 -0.41 16.18 -7.51
N TYR A 176 -0.96 16.98 -8.43
CA TYR A 176 -1.30 18.36 -8.18
C TYR A 176 -2.74 18.67 -8.54
N ILE A 177 -3.42 19.39 -7.64
CA ILE A 177 -4.70 20.02 -7.93
C ILE A 177 -4.57 21.52 -7.80
N LYS A 178 -5.01 22.22 -8.84
CA LYS A 178 -5.20 23.67 -8.82
C LYS A 178 -6.69 23.96 -8.70
N LEU A 179 -7.10 24.49 -7.56
CA LEU A 179 -8.47 24.95 -7.38
C LEU A 179 -8.69 26.26 -8.16
N PRO A 180 -9.92 26.55 -8.63
CA PRO A 180 -10.19 27.74 -9.45
C PRO A 180 -9.82 29.08 -8.78
N TYR A 181 -9.68 29.08 -7.45
CA TYR A 181 -9.43 30.25 -6.60
C TYR A 181 -8.01 30.25 -5.99
N GLU A 182 -7.12 29.37 -6.45
CA GLU A 182 -5.74 29.29 -5.95
C GLU A 182 -4.74 29.54 -7.07
N ASP A 183 -3.74 30.40 -6.79
CA ASP A 183 -2.68 30.71 -7.75
C ASP A 183 -1.71 29.54 -7.93
N GLN A 184 -1.47 28.79 -6.85
CA GLN A 184 -0.58 27.63 -6.82
C GLN A 184 -1.36 26.32 -6.69
N GLY A 185 -0.89 25.28 -7.39
CA GLY A 185 -1.42 23.93 -7.20
C GLY A 185 -0.96 23.34 -5.87
N ARG A 186 -1.84 22.56 -5.23
CA ARG A 186 -1.52 21.80 -4.01
C ARG A 186 -1.10 20.38 -4.37
N PRO A 187 -0.06 19.83 -3.73
CA PRO A 187 0.25 18.43 -3.85
C PRO A 187 -0.87 17.58 -3.25
N THR A 188 -1.21 16.51 -3.93
CA THR A 188 -2.31 15.59 -3.62
C THR A 188 -1.81 14.16 -3.47
N CYS A 189 -0.51 13.95 -3.38
CA CYS A 189 0.08 12.66 -3.07
C CYS A 189 1.29 12.86 -2.18
N GLY A 190 1.51 11.93 -1.26
CA GLY A 190 2.70 11.91 -0.41
C GLY A 190 2.92 10.55 0.23
N GLU A 191 4.13 10.29 0.69
CA GLU A 191 4.52 9.08 1.40
C GLU A 191 4.59 9.39 2.89
N VAL A 192 3.98 8.53 3.70
CA VAL A 192 3.97 8.62 5.16
C VAL A 192 4.57 7.36 5.74
N LEU A 193 5.54 7.54 6.63
CA LEU A 193 6.10 6.45 7.41
C LEU A 193 5.54 6.46 8.83
N TYR A 194 4.99 5.34 9.25
CA TYR A 194 4.58 5.03 10.62
C TYR A 194 5.50 3.99 11.24
N ILE A 195 5.92 4.23 12.48
CA ILE A 195 6.68 3.28 13.29
C ILE A 195 5.89 2.94 14.54
N ASN A 196 5.73 1.65 14.84
CA ASN A 196 5.19 1.21 16.12
C ASN A 196 6.24 1.39 17.23
N GLN A 197 6.04 2.38 18.10
CA GLN A 197 6.96 2.69 19.19
C GLN A 197 6.90 1.68 20.34
N ARG A 198 5.83 0.88 20.42
CA ARG A 198 5.70 -0.21 21.39
C ARG A 198 6.42 -1.48 20.93
N TYR A 199 6.86 -1.51 19.67
CA TYR A 199 7.61 -2.62 19.11
C TYR A 199 9.10 -2.26 19.04
N GLN A 200 9.87 -2.76 20.02
CA GLN A 200 11.32 -2.74 19.93
C GLN A 200 11.77 -3.99 19.18
N VAL A 201 12.40 -3.79 18.02
CA VAL A 201 13.16 -4.85 17.36
C VAL A 201 14.44 -4.99 18.17
N SER A 202 14.63 -6.12 18.85
CA SER A 202 15.96 -6.51 19.33
C SER A 202 16.85 -6.67 18.10
N LEU A 203 17.75 -5.71 17.91
CA LEU A 203 18.80 -5.74 16.89
C LEU A 203 19.77 -6.90 17.13
#